data_AF-A0A6J5U016-F1
#
_entry.id   AF-A0A6J5U016-F1
#
_cell.length_a   1.000
_cell.length_b   1.000
_cell.length_c   1.000
_cell.angle_alpha   90.00
_cell.angle_beta   90.00
_cell.angle_gamma   90.00
#
_symmetry.space_group_name_H-M   'P 1'
#
loop_
_entity.id
_entity.type
_entity.pdbx_description
1 polymer ?
#
loop_
_entity_poly.entity_id
_entity_poly.type
_entity_poly.pdbx_seq_one_letter_code
_entity_poly.pdbx_strand_id
1 'polypeptide(L)'
;MAVSADAAVVELLDSSNYVDWSVLVKNYLLAQDLWDVVEEEYEDDDEEEEEEADDKFKAWRKKNATALHKIQISCGRKAFSLIRNATSAKRAWDTLAEKFKPKPFHPRYDERLFKPLFDATRLGDWNKAKEFLTLHPDAIRARHPYSNKTALYMATELEHEHIVEELVQLMSEEDLEITDNYGWTALALAAQRGNIKMVECMVGKSKKILSITTNQNLTPILLASNNDQWDVVHYLYSVTPIEDLMPEKGPYGAALIYYFITGRKFGMARELIRCCRQLVLTKDHYGAFPIEAFRPSAFPSGTRLKFWQQWIYDS
;
A
#
# COMPACT_ATOMS: atom_id res chain seq x y z
N MET A 1 22.74 -0.64 -38.75
CA MET A 1 21.65 -1.48 -39.31
C MET A 1 20.47 -0.56 -39.60
N ALA A 2 19.92 -0.60 -40.80
CA ALA A 2 18.71 0.16 -41.13
C ALA A 2 17.52 -0.46 -40.38
N VAL A 3 16.91 0.29 -39.46
CA VAL A 3 15.69 -0.13 -38.78
C VAL A 3 14.53 0.12 -39.74
N SER A 4 13.73 -0.91 -40.03
CA SER A 4 12.55 -0.80 -40.90
C SER A 4 11.56 0.22 -40.32
N ALA A 5 10.94 1.04 -41.18
CA ALA A 5 9.97 2.07 -40.79
C ALA A 5 8.73 1.54 -40.04
N ASP A 6 8.57 0.21 -40.00
CA ASP A 6 7.45 -0.51 -39.37
C ASP A 6 7.83 -1.20 -38.04
N ALA A 7 9.06 -0.98 -37.56
CA ALA A 7 9.55 -1.61 -36.34
C ALA A 7 9.00 -0.88 -35.10
N ALA A 8 8.17 -1.58 -34.31
CA ALA A 8 7.65 -1.09 -33.03
C ALA A 8 8.75 -0.88 -31.96
N VAL A 9 9.95 -1.43 -32.19
CA VAL A 9 11.09 -1.40 -31.26
C VAL A 9 12.41 -1.21 -32.01
N VAL A 10 13.37 -0.54 -31.36
CA VAL A 10 14.74 -0.37 -31.87
C VAL A 10 15.57 -1.65 -31.67
N GLU A 11 15.29 -2.39 -30.58
CA GLU A 11 15.91 -3.67 -30.26
C GLU A 11 14.84 -4.72 -29.96
N LEU A 12 15.05 -5.95 -30.44
CA LEU A 12 14.14 -7.07 -30.18
C LEU A 12 14.23 -7.51 -28.72
N LEU A 13 13.13 -8.00 -28.15
CA LEU A 13 13.11 -8.50 -26.77
C LEU A 13 14.13 -9.63 -26.56
N ASP A 14 15.02 -9.44 -25.59
CA ASP A 14 15.94 -10.42 -25.07
C ASP A 14 15.88 -10.53 -23.54
N SER A 15 16.82 -11.27 -22.94
CA SER A 15 16.84 -11.53 -21.50
C SER A 15 17.16 -10.32 -20.61
N SER A 16 17.58 -9.20 -21.20
CA SER A 16 18.12 -8.04 -20.48
C SER A 16 17.35 -6.75 -20.68
N ASN A 17 16.53 -6.63 -21.74
CA ASN A 17 15.94 -5.36 -22.14
C ASN A 17 14.42 -5.26 -21.95
N TYR A 18 13.80 -6.15 -21.17
CA TYR A 18 12.33 -6.20 -21.04
C TYR A 18 11.70 -4.87 -20.59
N VAL A 19 12.32 -4.14 -19.67
CA VAL A 19 11.75 -2.88 -19.15
C VAL A 19 11.61 -1.87 -20.28
N ASP A 20 12.71 -1.59 -20.98
CA ASP A 20 12.74 -0.64 -22.10
C ASP A 20 11.86 -1.13 -23.26
N TRP A 21 11.93 -2.43 -23.58
CA TRP A 21 11.10 -3.06 -24.60
C TRP A 21 9.60 -2.90 -24.29
N SER A 22 9.17 -3.16 -23.05
CA SER A 22 7.77 -3.13 -22.65
C SER A 22 7.17 -1.73 -22.77
N VAL A 23 7.95 -0.69 -22.45
CA VAL A 23 7.54 0.71 -22.59
C VAL A 23 7.37 1.06 -24.07
N LEU A 24 8.33 0.70 -24.92
CA LEU A 24 8.27 1.00 -26.35
C LEU A 24 7.09 0.30 -27.04
N VAL A 25 6.89 -0.99 -26.78
CA VAL A 25 5.78 -1.74 -27.38
C VAL A 25 4.43 -1.25 -26.85
N LYS A 26 4.31 -0.97 -25.54
CA LYS A 26 3.08 -0.40 -24.97
C LYS A 26 2.74 0.94 -25.62
N ASN A 27 3.70 1.85 -25.74
CA ASN A 27 3.49 3.14 -26.37
C ASN A 27 3.09 3.02 -27.85
N TYR A 28 3.70 2.08 -28.58
CA TYR A 28 3.33 1.81 -29.96
C TYR A 28 1.90 1.29 -30.09
N LEU A 29 1.49 0.32 -29.24
CA LEU A 29 0.15 -0.23 -29.26
C LEU A 29 -0.90 0.80 -28.85
N LEU A 30 -0.61 1.65 -27.87
CA LEU A 30 -1.46 2.78 -27.49
C LEU A 30 -1.65 3.77 -28.65
N ALA A 31 -0.57 4.10 -29.37
CA ALA A 31 -0.65 5.00 -30.53
C ALA A 31 -1.48 4.44 -31.71
N GLN A 32 -1.70 3.12 -31.73
CA GLN A 32 -2.47 2.42 -32.77
C GLN A 32 -3.87 1.97 -32.30
N ASP A 33 -4.27 2.35 -31.08
CA ASP A 33 -5.54 1.91 -30.47
C ASP A 33 -5.67 0.38 -30.36
N LEU A 34 -4.59 -0.27 -29.91
CA LEU A 34 -4.45 -1.74 -29.81
C LEU A 34 -4.12 -2.23 -28.39
N TRP A 35 -4.08 -1.34 -27.39
CA TRP A 35 -3.64 -1.70 -26.03
C TRP A 35 -4.79 -2.28 -25.18
N ASP A 36 -6.03 -1.90 -25.46
CA ASP A 36 -7.26 -2.42 -24.89
C ASP A 36 -7.31 -3.97 -24.88
N VAL A 37 -7.02 -4.58 -26.03
CA VAL A 37 -7.00 -6.05 -26.20
C VAL A 37 -5.82 -6.76 -25.52
N VAL A 38 -4.89 -6.00 -24.93
CA VAL A 38 -3.79 -6.52 -24.12
C VAL A 38 -4.13 -6.46 -22.62
N GLU A 39 -4.92 -5.47 -22.21
CA GLU A 39 -5.37 -5.32 -20.82
C GLU A 39 -6.56 -6.23 -20.50
N GLU A 40 -7.52 -6.37 -21.42
CA GLU A 40 -8.79 -7.04 -21.18
C GLU A 40 -9.07 -8.13 -22.24
N GLU A 41 -9.73 -9.21 -21.84
CA GLU A 41 -10.27 -10.20 -22.79
C GLU A 41 -11.69 -9.77 -23.19
N TYR A 42 -12.16 -10.23 -24.36
CA TYR A 42 -13.53 -9.95 -24.78
C TYR A 42 -14.52 -10.61 -23.81
N GLU A 43 -15.36 -9.78 -23.17
CA GLU A 43 -16.52 -10.21 -22.41
C GLU A 43 -17.75 -9.94 -23.28
N ASP A 44 -18.63 -10.93 -23.40
CA ASP A 44 -19.87 -10.82 -24.18
C ASP A 44 -20.91 -10.11 -23.31
N ASP A 45 -21.31 -8.90 -23.68
CA ASP A 45 -22.36 -8.15 -22.97
C ASP A 45 -23.73 -8.67 -23.42
N ASP A 46 -24.45 -9.38 -22.53
CA ASP A 46 -25.77 -9.99 -22.79
C ASP A 46 -26.88 -8.98 -23.16
N GLU A 47 -26.60 -7.67 -23.15
CA GLU A 47 -27.54 -6.58 -23.39
C GLU A 47 -27.46 -5.96 -24.80
N GLU A 48 -26.50 -6.38 -25.64
CA GLU A 48 -26.30 -5.82 -27.00
C GLU A 48 -27.11 -6.58 -28.08
N GLU A 49 -27.56 -5.88 -29.13
CA GLU A 49 -28.25 -6.51 -30.26
C GLU A 49 -27.30 -7.49 -30.99
N GLU A 50 -27.79 -8.67 -31.42
CA GLU A 50 -26.95 -9.74 -32.01
C GLU A 50 -26.05 -9.28 -33.16
N GLU A 51 -26.51 -8.35 -34.01
CA GLU A 51 -25.72 -7.79 -35.11
C GLU A 51 -24.61 -6.85 -34.62
N GLU A 52 -24.88 -6.01 -33.61
CA GLU A 52 -23.89 -5.11 -33.02
C GLU A 52 -22.81 -5.89 -32.25
N ALA A 53 -23.21 -6.95 -31.53
CA ALA A 53 -22.29 -7.86 -30.84
C ALA A 53 -21.35 -8.59 -31.82
N ASP A 54 -21.85 -9.08 -32.96
CA ASP A 54 -21.01 -9.75 -33.98
C ASP A 54 -19.99 -8.78 -34.61
N ASP A 55 -20.39 -7.53 -34.87
CA ASP A 55 -19.49 -6.52 -35.42
C ASP A 55 -18.43 -6.05 -34.40
N LYS A 56 -18.80 -5.89 -33.13
CA LYS A 56 -17.88 -5.62 -32.02
C LYS A 56 -16.88 -6.76 -31.83
N PHE A 57 -17.33 -8.01 -31.86
CA PHE A 57 -16.46 -9.18 -31.77
C PHE A 57 -15.50 -9.31 -32.96
N LYS A 58 -15.96 -9.04 -34.19
CA LYS A 58 -15.07 -8.98 -35.38
C LYS A 58 -14.02 -7.88 -35.23
N ALA A 59 -14.42 -6.69 -34.77
CA ALA A 59 -13.51 -5.57 -34.54
C ALA A 59 -12.45 -5.92 -33.48
N TRP A 60 -12.88 -6.48 -32.35
CA TRP A 60 -11.98 -6.97 -31.30
C TRP A 60 -11.02 -8.03 -31.81
N ARG A 61 -11.50 -9.04 -32.56
CA ARG A 61 -10.64 -10.10 -33.12
C ARG A 61 -9.55 -9.52 -34.03
N LYS A 62 -9.90 -8.52 -34.85
CA LYS A 62 -8.93 -7.82 -35.71
C LYS A 62 -7.88 -7.06 -34.90
N LYS A 63 -8.30 -6.32 -33.87
CA LYS A 63 -7.39 -5.61 -32.95
C LYS A 63 -6.45 -6.59 -32.24
N ASN A 64 -7.01 -7.65 -31.62
CA ASN A 64 -6.25 -8.69 -30.93
C ASN A 64 -5.21 -9.37 -31.85
N ALA A 65 -5.60 -9.76 -33.06
CA ALA A 65 -4.67 -10.36 -34.02
C ALA A 65 -3.54 -9.39 -34.42
N THR A 66 -3.86 -8.10 -34.61
CA THR A 66 -2.88 -7.07 -34.96
C THR A 66 -1.90 -6.81 -33.82
N ALA A 67 -2.42 -6.66 -32.59
CA ALA A 67 -1.61 -6.49 -31.38
C ALA A 67 -0.68 -7.69 -31.16
N LEU A 68 -1.22 -8.92 -31.26
CA LEU A 68 -0.44 -10.15 -31.12
C LEU A 68 0.69 -10.22 -32.15
N HIS A 69 0.41 -9.93 -33.42
CA HIS A 69 1.42 -9.92 -34.46
C HIS A 69 2.54 -8.90 -34.16
N LYS A 70 2.17 -7.68 -33.75
CA LYS A 70 3.14 -6.63 -33.39
C LYS A 70 4.01 -7.02 -32.18
N ILE A 71 3.43 -7.65 -31.16
CA ILE A 71 4.19 -8.22 -30.03
C ILE A 71 5.16 -9.29 -30.54
N GLN A 72 4.70 -10.22 -31.37
CA GLN A 72 5.52 -11.33 -31.90
C GLN A 72 6.72 -10.85 -32.72
N ILE A 73 6.55 -9.88 -33.61
CA ILE A 73 7.67 -9.37 -34.44
C ILE A 73 8.64 -8.50 -33.64
N SER A 74 8.23 -7.97 -32.49
CA SER A 74 9.09 -7.24 -31.56
C SER A 74 9.93 -8.15 -30.67
N CYS A 75 9.72 -9.47 -30.73
CA CYS A 75 10.40 -10.45 -29.90
C CYS A 75 11.64 -11.05 -30.56
N GLY A 76 12.73 -11.22 -29.79
CA GLY A 76 13.86 -12.05 -30.20
C GLY A 76 13.49 -13.53 -30.24
N ARG A 77 14.33 -14.37 -30.86
CA ARG A 77 14.07 -15.81 -31.07
C ARG A 77 13.60 -16.56 -29.82
N LYS A 78 14.22 -16.28 -28.66
CA LYS A 78 13.88 -16.92 -27.38
C LYS A 78 12.49 -16.52 -26.89
N ALA A 79 12.18 -15.22 -26.90
CA ALA A 79 10.89 -14.69 -26.48
C ALA A 79 9.76 -15.17 -27.40
N PHE A 80 9.97 -15.12 -28.72
CA PHE A 80 9.00 -15.62 -29.70
C PHE A 80 8.65 -17.10 -29.50
N SER A 81 9.63 -17.94 -29.17
CA SER A 81 9.39 -19.37 -28.90
C SER A 81 8.43 -19.63 -27.73
N LEU A 82 8.33 -18.71 -26.77
CA LEU A 82 7.44 -18.85 -25.61
C LEU A 82 5.99 -18.51 -25.96
N ILE A 83 5.81 -17.56 -26.89
CA ILE A 83 4.49 -17.04 -27.27
C ILE A 83 3.99 -17.53 -28.63
N ARG A 84 4.72 -18.41 -29.32
CA ARG A 84 4.37 -18.91 -30.67
C ARG A 84 2.97 -19.52 -30.78
N ASN A 85 2.44 -20.02 -29.67
CA ASN A 85 1.12 -20.67 -29.58
C ASN A 85 0.09 -19.78 -28.85
N ALA A 86 0.42 -18.52 -28.55
CA ALA A 86 -0.52 -17.62 -27.89
C ALA A 86 -1.69 -17.31 -28.81
N THR A 87 -2.91 -17.38 -28.28
CA THR A 87 -4.17 -17.13 -29.01
C THR A 87 -4.66 -15.69 -28.86
N SER A 88 -4.12 -14.93 -27.89
CA SER A 88 -4.44 -13.52 -27.67
C SER A 88 -3.19 -12.70 -27.36
N ALA A 89 -3.28 -11.40 -27.65
CA ALA A 89 -2.23 -10.43 -27.36
C ALA A 89 -1.97 -10.34 -25.86
N LYS A 90 -3.03 -10.34 -25.03
CA LYS A 90 -2.95 -10.45 -23.57
C LYS A 90 -2.13 -11.65 -23.11
N ARG A 91 -2.47 -12.86 -23.56
CA ARG A 91 -1.74 -14.08 -23.15
C ARG A 91 -0.27 -14.04 -23.56
N ALA A 92 0.03 -13.52 -24.75
CA ALA A 92 1.41 -13.32 -25.19
C ALA A 92 2.14 -12.33 -24.27
N TRP A 93 1.52 -11.18 -23.99
CA TRP A 93 2.08 -10.15 -23.13
C TRP A 93 2.35 -10.65 -21.71
N ASP A 94 1.38 -11.32 -21.10
CA ASP A 94 1.48 -11.86 -19.75
C ASP A 94 2.57 -12.94 -19.65
N THR A 95 2.66 -13.81 -20.66
CA THR A 95 3.72 -14.83 -20.73
C THR A 95 5.11 -14.19 -20.80
N LEU A 96 5.27 -13.12 -21.58
CA LEU A 96 6.53 -12.39 -21.66
C LEU A 96 6.83 -11.67 -20.35
N ALA A 97 5.82 -11.05 -19.72
CA ALA A 97 5.95 -10.42 -18.42
C ALA A 97 6.39 -11.41 -17.35
N GLU A 98 5.79 -12.59 -17.29
CA GLU A 98 6.16 -13.63 -16.32
C GLU A 98 7.63 -14.08 -16.47
N LYS A 99 8.12 -14.14 -17.72
CA LYS A 99 9.44 -14.72 -18.04
C LYS A 99 10.57 -13.71 -18.06
N PHE A 100 10.30 -12.48 -18.51
CA PHE A 100 11.33 -11.49 -18.81
C PHE A 100 11.23 -10.22 -17.97
N LYS A 101 10.07 -9.94 -17.35
CA LYS A 101 9.98 -8.81 -16.42
C LYS A 101 11.00 -9.03 -15.31
N PRO A 102 11.93 -8.08 -15.09
CA PRO A 102 12.83 -8.17 -13.97
C PRO A 102 11.94 -8.29 -12.74
N LYS A 103 12.03 -9.44 -12.07
CA LYS A 103 11.49 -9.54 -10.73
C LYS A 103 12.17 -8.43 -9.93
N PRO A 104 11.45 -7.73 -9.04
CA PRO A 104 12.07 -6.74 -8.16
C PRO A 104 13.38 -7.32 -7.66
N PHE A 105 14.46 -6.58 -7.90
CA PHE A 105 15.83 -7.04 -7.71
C PHE A 105 15.97 -7.59 -6.30
N HIS A 106 15.84 -8.90 -6.15
CA HIS A 106 16.38 -9.62 -5.04
C HIS A 106 17.78 -9.99 -5.52
N PRO A 107 18.84 -9.21 -5.16
CA PRO A 107 20.18 -9.75 -5.26
C PRO A 107 20.11 -11.10 -4.57
N ARG A 108 20.82 -12.10 -5.06
CA ARG A 108 20.95 -13.41 -4.42
C ARG A 108 21.18 -13.18 -2.91
N TYR A 109 20.09 -13.18 -2.14
CA TYR A 109 20.10 -12.81 -0.74
C TYR A 109 20.63 -14.07 -0.11
N ASP A 110 21.92 -14.06 0.22
CA ASP A 110 22.40 -15.07 1.12
C ASP A 110 21.68 -14.80 2.44
N GLU A 111 20.63 -15.59 2.71
CA GLU A 111 19.86 -15.57 3.95
C GLU A 111 20.80 -15.54 5.17
N ARG A 112 22.01 -16.09 5.01
CA ARG A 112 23.08 -16.13 6.00
C ARG A 112 23.75 -14.79 6.26
N LEU A 113 23.73 -13.84 5.32
CA LEU A 113 24.49 -12.60 5.47
C LEU A 113 23.94 -11.76 6.62
N PHE A 114 22.63 -11.50 6.64
CA PHE A 114 21.99 -10.67 7.68
C PHE A 114 21.35 -11.47 8.81
N LYS A 115 21.39 -12.81 8.74
CA LYS A 115 20.93 -13.70 9.81
C LYS A 115 21.52 -13.34 11.18
N PRO A 116 22.82 -13.04 11.33
CA PRO A 116 23.37 -12.64 12.63
C PRO A 116 22.73 -11.38 13.21
N LEU A 117 22.41 -10.38 12.38
CA LEU A 117 21.70 -9.17 12.81
C LEU A 117 20.30 -9.50 13.33
N PHE A 118 19.53 -10.26 12.56
CA PHE A 118 18.17 -10.64 12.95
C PHE A 118 18.15 -11.55 14.19
N ASP A 119 19.08 -12.50 14.31
CA ASP A 119 19.19 -13.36 15.49
C ASP A 119 19.60 -12.55 16.73
N ALA A 120 20.58 -11.64 16.63
CA ALA A 120 20.96 -10.77 17.73
C ALA A 120 19.80 -9.86 18.17
N THR A 121 19.09 -9.25 17.21
CA THR A 121 17.91 -8.43 17.46
C THR A 121 16.81 -9.24 18.15
N ARG A 122 16.54 -10.46 17.67
CA ARG A 122 15.53 -11.35 18.24
C ARG A 122 15.84 -11.76 19.68
N LEU A 123 17.12 -11.99 19.98
CA LEU A 123 17.60 -12.35 21.30
C LEU A 123 17.73 -11.14 22.26
N GLY A 124 17.51 -9.91 21.79
CA GLY A 124 17.70 -8.71 22.60
C GLY A 124 19.17 -8.33 22.82
N ASP A 125 20.10 -8.90 22.03
CA ASP A 125 21.54 -8.67 22.16
C ASP A 125 21.99 -7.48 21.31
N TRP A 126 21.81 -6.26 21.84
CA TRP A 126 22.21 -5.04 21.16
C TRP A 126 23.70 -5.01 20.82
N ASN A 127 24.56 -5.53 21.70
CA ASN A 127 26.00 -5.49 21.50
C ASN A 127 26.39 -6.26 20.22
N LYS A 128 25.85 -7.47 20.04
CA LYS A 128 26.05 -8.24 18.81
C LYS A 128 25.42 -7.58 17.58
N ALA A 129 24.23 -7.00 17.72
CA ALA A 129 23.58 -6.30 16.62
C ALA A 129 24.42 -5.08 16.17
N LYS A 130 24.91 -4.29 17.12
CA LYS A 130 25.76 -3.11 16.90
C LYS A 130 27.10 -3.47 16.28
N GLU A 131 27.76 -4.52 16.76
CA GLU A 131 28.99 -5.04 16.17
C GLU A 131 28.77 -5.41 14.70
N PHE A 132 27.70 -6.14 14.41
CA PHE A 132 27.35 -6.53 13.05
C PHE A 132 27.06 -5.31 12.16
N LEU A 133 26.29 -4.34 12.64
CA LEU A 133 25.99 -3.10 11.90
C LEU A 133 27.23 -2.23 11.67
N THR A 134 28.20 -2.28 12.57
CA THR A 134 29.49 -1.58 12.41
C THR A 134 30.29 -2.19 11.25
N LEU A 135 30.26 -3.51 11.09
CA LEU A 135 30.92 -4.23 9.99
C LEU A 135 30.14 -4.14 8.68
N HIS A 136 28.81 -4.04 8.75
CA HIS A 136 27.90 -4.01 7.61
C HIS A 136 26.85 -2.88 7.75
N PRO A 137 27.22 -1.61 7.53
CA PRO A 137 26.31 -0.48 7.72
C PRO A 137 25.02 -0.58 6.88
N ASP A 138 25.11 -1.09 5.65
CA ASP A 138 23.94 -1.29 4.78
C ASP A 138 22.93 -2.32 5.31
N ALA A 139 23.32 -3.14 6.31
CA ALA A 139 22.41 -4.10 6.91
C ALA A 139 21.31 -3.45 7.76
N ILE A 140 21.42 -2.16 8.10
CA ILE A 140 20.40 -1.42 8.85
C ILE A 140 19.04 -1.43 8.14
N ARG A 141 19.06 -1.44 6.80
CA ARG A 141 17.87 -1.52 5.92
C ARG A 141 17.60 -2.92 5.39
N ALA A 142 18.33 -3.93 5.88
CA ALA A 142 18.14 -5.31 5.42
C ALA A 142 16.74 -5.80 5.75
N ARG A 143 16.13 -6.51 4.80
CA ARG A 143 14.78 -7.05 4.91
C ARG A 143 14.86 -8.56 5.00
N HIS A 144 14.13 -9.14 5.95
CA HIS A 144 14.04 -10.57 6.10
C HIS A 144 13.40 -11.19 4.84
N PRO A 145 14.01 -12.20 4.18
CA PRO A 145 13.61 -12.64 2.84
C PRO A 145 12.14 -13.05 2.67
N TYR A 146 11.54 -13.61 3.73
CA TYR A 146 10.18 -14.15 3.67
C TYR A 146 9.11 -13.18 4.15
N SER A 147 9.44 -12.24 5.04
CA SER A 147 8.47 -11.36 5.70
C SER A 147 8.67 -9.88 5.36
N ASN A 148 9.78 -9.54 4.73
CA ASN A 148 10.27 -8.18 4.52
C ASN A 148 10.46 -7.33 5.79
N LYS A 149 10.42 -7.96 6.98
CA LYS A 149 10.67 -7.30 8.26
C LYS A 149 12.14 -6.86 8.37
N THR A 150 12.36 -5.63 8.82
CA THR A 150 13.69 -5.11 9.17
C THR A 150 14.06 -5.47 10.61
N ALA A 151 15.31 -5.19 11.01
CA ALA A 151 15.73 -5.32 12.41
C ALA A 151 14.88 -4.40 13.32
N LEU A 152 14.57 -3.18 12.86
CA LEU A 152 13.69 -2.26 13.59
C LEU A 152 12.31 -2.87 13.82
N TYR A 153 11.69 -3.44 12.77
CA TYR A 153 10.39 -4.10 12.91
C TYR A 153 10.44 -5.24 13.93
N MET A 154 11.44 -6.11 13.87
CA MET A 154 11.57 -7.23 14.81
C MET A 154 11.78 -6.75 16.25
N ALA A 155 12.59 -5.71 16.46
CA ALA A 155 12.79 -5.11 17.77
C ALA A 155 11.47 -4.55 18.34
N THR A 156 10.67 -3.88 17.50
CA THR A 156 9.34 -3.40 17.88
C THR A 156 8.38 -4.56 18.18
N GLU A 157 8.37 -5.61 17.36
CA GLU A 157 7.51 -6.79 17.56
C GLU A 157 7.82 -7.54 18.87
N LEU A 158 9.08 -7.48 19.30
CA LEU A 158 9.55 -8.12 20.52
C LEU A 158 9.65 -7.17 21.72
N GLU A 159 9.19 -5.93 21.56
CA GLU A 159 9.14 -4.91 22.62
C GLU A 159 10.53 -4.55 23.21
N HIS A 160 11.58 -4.70 22.41
CA HIS A 160 12.95 -4.33 22.79
C HIS A 160 13.17 -2.81 22.65
N GLU A 161 12.58 -2.02 23.57
CA GLU A 161 12.62 -0.54 23.57
C GLU A 161 14.02 0.03 23.34
N HIS A 162 15.01 -0.44 24.10
CA HIS A 162 16.40 0.01 23.96
C HIS A 162 16.99 -0.24 22.56
N ILE A 163 16.66 -1.38 21.93
CA ILE A 163 17.15 -1.68 20.57
C ILE A 163 16.44 -0.80 19.56
N VAL A 164 15.14 -0.54 19.74
CA VAL A 164 14.39 0.39 18.89
C VAL A 164 15.03 1.79 18.94
N GLU A 165 15.30 2.30 20.13
CA GLU A 165 15.94 3.62 20.31
C GLU A 165 17.29 3.71 19.60
N GLU A 166 18.16 2.72 19.79
CA GLU A 166 19.48 2.72 19.16
C GLU A 166 19.40 2.56 17.62
N LEU A 167 18.51 1.69 17.11
CA LEU A 167 18.32 1.53 15.66
C LEU A 167 17.79 2.82 15.02
N VAL A 168 16.80 3.49 15.65
CA VAL A 168 16.24 4.76 15.15
C VAL A 168 17.30 5.87 15.12
N GLN A 169 18.23 5.88 16.08
CA GLN A 169 19.35 6.82 16.06
C GLN A 169 20.27 6.62 14.85
N LEU A 170 20.53 5.36 14.48
CA LEU A 170 21.40 5.00 13.35
C LEU A 170 20.73 5.14 11.96
N MET A 171 19.40 5.04 11.89
CA MET A 171 18.63 5.07 10.64
C MET A 171 18.47 6.48 10.06
N SER A 172 18.35 6.58 8.73
CA SER A 172 17.85 7.79 8.07
C SER A 172 16.32 7.91 8.22
N GLU A 173 15.73 9.04 7.83
CA GLU A 173 14.27 9.17 7.82
C GLU A 173 13.61 8.17 6.87
N GLU A 174 14.21 7.95 5.70
CA GLU A 174 13.73 7.03 4.66
C GLU A 174 13.81 5.56 5.09
N ASP A 175 14.81 5.20 5.90
CA ASP A 175 14.93 3.84 6.43
C ASP A 175 13.74 3.49 7.37
N LEU A 176 13.11 4.49 8.02
CA LEU A 176 11.93 4.29 8.87
C LEU A 176 10.64 4.04 8.06
N GLU A 177 10.66 4.35 6.77
CA GLU A 177 9.51 4.17 5.86
C GLU A 177 9.39 2.73 5.35
N ILE A 178 10.38 1.86 5.62
CA ILE A 178 10.40 0.48 5.15
C ILE A 178 9.24 -0.32 5.76
N THR A 179 8.50 -0.99 4.89
CA THR A 179 7.35 -1.82 5.24
C THR A 179 7.61 -3.32 5.10
N ASP A 180 6.88 -4.10 5.90
CA ASP A 180 6.77 -5.56 5.75
C ASP A 180 5.90 -5.95 4.53
N ASN A 181 5.64 -7.25 4.35
CA ASN A 181 4.79 -7.75 3.25
C ASN A 181 3.34 -7.25 3.26
N TYR A 182 2.85 -6.75 4.39
CA TYR A 182 1.49 -6.27 4.57
C TYR A 182 1.41 -4.74 4.52
N GLY A 183 2.52 -4.07 4.19
CA GLY A 183 2.60 -2.61 4.17
C GLY A 183 2.79 -1.99 5.56
N TRP A 184 3.11 -2.78 6.59
CA TRP A 184 3.27 -2.26 7.95
C TRP A 184 4.67 -1.71 8.16
N THR A 185 4.76 -0.46 8.61
CA THR A 185 5.97 0.12 9.18
C THR A 185 6.17 -0.33 10.62
N ALA A 186 7.37 -0.14 11.17
CA ALA A 186 7.61 -0.35 12.59
C ALA A 186 6.73 0.56 13.47
N LEU A 187 6.43 1.78 13.02
CA LEU A 187 5.52 2.70 13.71
C LEU A 187 4.09 2.16 13.74
N ALA A 188 3.59 1.62 12.61
CA ALA A 188 2.25 1.03 12.54
C ALA A 188 2.07 -0.10 13.57
N LEU A 189 3.10 -0.96 13.72
CA LEU A 189 3.11 -2.02 14.73
C LEU A 189 3.16 -1.48 16.16
N ALA A 190 4.06 -0.53 16.45
CA ALA A 190 4.15 0.10 17.77
C ALA A 190 2.82 0.77 18.16
N ALA A 191 2.17 1.42 17.20
CA ALA A 191 0.90 2.10 17.38
C ALA A 191 -0.24 1.12 17.67
N GLN A 192 -0.32 0.01 16.93
CA GLN A 192 -1.28 -1.07 17.19
C GLN A 192 -1.12 -1.67 18.60
N ARG A 193 0.14 -1.84 19.05
CA ARG A 193 0.45 -2.44 20.36
C ARG A 193 0.34 -1.46 21.54
N GLY A 194 0.23 -0.16 21.27
CA GLY A 194 0.14 0.83 22.32
C GLY A 194 1.47 1.17 23.00
N ASN A 195 2.62 0.83 22.40
CA ASN A 195 3.91 1.17 22.98
C ASN A 195 4.23 2.65 22.69
N ILE A 196 3.82 3.53 23.60
CA ILE A 196 3.98 4.98 23.45
C ILE A 196 5.44 5.41 23.32
N LYS A 197 6.37 4.80 24.06
CA LYS A 197 7.79 5.20 24.01
C LYS A 197 8.40 4.92 22.64
N MET A 198 8.11 3.74 22.07
CA MET A 198 8.56 3.39 20.73
C MET A 198 7.95 4.32 19.67
N VAL A 199 6.67 4.66 19.83
CA VAL A 199 5.99 5.63 18.95
C VAL A 199 6.65 6.99 19.02
N GLU A 200 6.85 7.55 20.21
CA GLU A 200 7.51 8.84 20.43
C GLU A 200 8.94 8.85 19.86
N CYS A 201 9.69 7.77 20.07
CA CYS A 201 11.04 7.62 19.53
C CYS A 201 11.07 7.71 18.00
N MET A 202 10.21 6.95 17.31
CA MET A 202 10.19 6.93 15.84
C MET A 202 9.65 8.23 15.25
N VAL A 203 8.57 8.77 15.81
CA VAL A 203 7.96 10.03 15.35
C VAL A 203 8.87 11.23 15.62
N GLY A 204 9.64 11.20 16.71
CA GLY A 204 10.67 12.19 17.01
C GLY A 204 11.77 12.25 15.93
N LYS A 205 12.04 11.12 15.25
CA LYS A 205 13.02 11.06 14.16
C LYS A 205 12.44 11.47 12.81
N SER A 206 11.21 11.05 12.49
CA SER A 206 10.54 11.43 11.24
C SER A 206 9.03 11.53 11.43
N LYS A 207 8.43 12.60 10.92
CA LYS A 207 6.96 12.73 10.86
C LYS A 207 6.36 12.16 9.57
N LYS A 208 7.17 11.88 8.54
CA LYS A 208 6.70 11.33 7.25
C LYS A 208 6.02 9.98 7.42
N ILE A 209 6.48 9.19 8.38
CA ILE A 209 5.94 7.86 8.69
C ILE A 209 4.50 7.89 9.26
N LEU A 210 3.96 9.05 9.65
CA LEU A 210 2.59 9.19 10.17
C LEU A 210 1.51 8.93 9.09
N SER A 211 1.83 9.19 7.83
CA SER A 211 0.88 9.06 6.71
C SER A 211 1.03 7.75 5.92
N ILE A 212 2.06 6.94 6.23
CA ILE A 212 2.28 5.66 5.54
C ILE A 212 1.20 4.66 5.97
N THR A 213 0.46 4.16 5.00
CA THR A 213 -0.64 3.22 5.23
C THR A 213 -0.25 1.78 5.00
N THR A 214 -0.88 0.87 5.73
CA THR A 214 -0.84 -0.56 5.44
C THR A 214 -1.53 -0.89 4.12
N ASN A 215 -1.42 -2.13 3.64
CA ASN A 215 -2.15 -2.60 2.46
C ASN A 215 -3.70 -2.54 2.62
N GLN A 216 -4.20 -2.33 3.84
CA GLN A 216 -5.61 -2.09 4.14
C GLN A 216 -5.96 -0.59 4.20
N ASN A 217 -5.06 0.28 3.75
CA ASN A 217 -5.21 1.74 3.81
C ASN A 217 -5.39 2.28 5.25
N LEU A 218 -4.79 1.63 6.24
CA LEU A 218 -4.83 2.07 7.63
C LEU A 218 -3.54 2.84 7.98
N THR A 219 -3.68 4.07 8.49
CA THR A 219 -2.58 4.84 9.06
C THR A 219 -2.27 4.36 10.49
N PRO A 220 -1.08 4.67 11.06
CA PRO A 220 -0.73 4.28 12.43
C PRO A 220 -1.75 4.74 13.48
N ILE A 221 -2.31 5.95 13.34
CA ILE A 221 -3.34 6.46 14.26
C ILE A 221 -4.65 5.67 14.18
N LEU A 222 -5.04 5.21 12.99
CA LEU A 222 -6.22 4.35 12.84
C LEU A 222 -5.99 2.97 13.44
N LEU A 223 -4.79 2.41 13.30
CA LEU A 223 -4.43 1.15 13.95
C LEU A 223 -4.48 1.26 15.47
N ALA A 224 -3.92 2.33 16.04
CA ALA A 224 -4.00 2.60 17.48
C ALA A 224 -5.45 2.74 17.95
N SER A 225 -6.27 3.47 17.19
CA SER A 225 -7.69 3.70 17.50
C SER A 225 -8.52 2.43 17.45
N ASN A 226 -8.29 1.58 16.45
CA ASN A 226 -8.97 0.29 16.29
C ASN A 226 -8.59 -0.73 17.39
N ASN A 227 -7.48 -0.51 18.10
CA ASN A 227 -7.02 -1.36 19.20
C ASN A 227 -7.15 -0.66 20.57
N ASP A 228 -7.94 0.41 20.66
CA ASP A 228 -8.20 1.16 21.90
C ASP A 228 -6.95 1.71 22.61
N GLN A 229 -5.86 1.95 21.86
CA GLN A 229 -4.57 2.44 22.39
C GLN A 229 -4.60 3.97 22.57
N TRP A 230 -5.47 4.45 23.45
CA TRP A 230 -5.83 5.87 23.53
C TRP A 230 -4.69 6.83 23.88
N ASP A 231 -3.69 6.39 24.66
CA ASP A 231 -2.51 7.22 24.94
C ASP A 231 -1.69 7.48 23.67
N VAL A 232 -1.49 6.44 22.85
CA VAL A 232 -0.87 6.57 21.53
C VAL A 232 -1.73 7.40 20.59
N VAL A 233 -3.05 7.20 20.59
CA VAL A 233 -3.96 7.98 19.75
C VAL A 233 -3.88 9.47 20.09
N HIS A 234 -3.86 9.83 21.37
CA HIS A 234 -3.70 11.22 21.80
C HIS A 234 -2.39 11.83 21.30
N TYR A 235 -1.28 11.11 21.46
CA TYR A 235 0.02 11.56 20.97
C TYR A 235 0.02 11.70 19.44
N LEU A 236 -0.35 10.66 18.70
CA LEU A 236 -0.37 10.66 17.24
C LEU A 236 -1.29 11.76 16.69
N TYR A 237 -2.47 11.97 17.28
CA TYR A 237 -3.37 13.05 16.89
C TYR A 237 -2.74 14.43 17.07
N SER A 238 -1.98 14.65 18.15
CA SER A 238 -1.31 15.93 18.41
C SER A 238 -0.17 16.27 17.43
N VAL A 239 0.42 15.26 16.79
CA VAL A 239 1.55 15.40 15.87
C VAL A 239 1.18 15.22 14.39
N THR A 240 -0.03 14.71 14.13
CA THR A 240 -0.56 14.53 12.77
C THR A 240 -1.11 15.87 12.26
N PRO A 241 -0.63 16.38 11.11
CA PRO A 241 -1.21 17.55 10.48
C PRO A 241 -2.70 17.31 10.16
N ILE A 242 -3.54 18.30 10.46
CA ILE A 242 -4.99 18.17 10.21
C ILE A 242 -5.29 17.98 8.72
N GLU A 243 -4.43 18.53 7.86
CA GLU A 243 -4.50 18.42 6.40
C GLU A 243 -4.44 16.97 5.94
N ASP A 244 -3.72 16.10 6.65
CA ASP A 244 -3.60 14.67 6.34
C ASP A 244 -4.88 13.88 6.70
N LEU A 245 -5.78 14.47 7.49
CA LEU A 245 -7.06 13.90 7.88
C LEU A 245 -8.24 14.41 7.06
N MET A 246 -8.01 15.33 6.11
CA MET A 246 -9.08 15.93 5.31
C MET A 246 -9.63 14.95 4.26
N PRO A 247 -10.89 15.10 3.81
CA PRO A 247 -11.52 14.17 2.86
C PRO A 247 -10.72 13.98 1.56
N GLU A 248 -9.99 15.00 1.11
CA GLU A 248 -9.18 14.99 -0.10
C GLU A 248 -7.97 14.05 -0.01
N LYS A 249 -7.53 13.73 1.21
CA LYS A 249 -6.44 12.78 1.47
C LYS A 249 -6.91 11.34 1.58
N GLY A 250 -8.21 11.12 1.71
CA GLY A 250 -8.81 9.78 1.79
C GLY A 250 -9.73 9.62 2.99
N PRO A 251 -10.10 8.37 3.33
CA PRO A 251 -11.12 8.07 4.34
C PRO A 251 -10.61 8.21 5.79
N TYR A 252 -9.41 8.76 6.02
CA TYR A 252 -8.72 8.67 7.30
C TYR A 252 -9.41 9.48 8.40
N GLY A 253 -9.75 10.74 8.15
CA GLY A 253 -10.44 11.56 9.14
C GLY A 253 -11.85 11.03 9.46
N ALA A 254 -12.56 10.49 8.46
CA ALA A 254 -13.86 9.87 8.65
C ALA A 254 -13.73 8.63 9.57
N ALA A 255 -12.83 7.71 9.24
CA ALA A 255 -12.56 6.54 10.06
C ALA A 255 -12.16 6.92 11.49
N LEU A 256 -11.34 7.97 11.65
CA LEU A 256 -10.91 8.44 12.96
C LEU A 256 -12.08 8.99 13.81
N ILE A 257 -13.00 9.75 13.20
CA ILE A 257 -14.24 10.19 13.88
C ILE A 257 -15.07 8.97 14.31
N TYR A 258 -15.23 7.98 13.44
CA TYR A 258 -15.94 6.73 13.76
C TYR A 258 -15.33 6.05 15.00
N TYR A 259 -14.01 5.89 15.03
CA TYR A 259 -13.32 5.32 16.19
C TYR A 259 -13.43 6.20 17.44
N PHE A 260 -13.34 7.52 17.32
CA PHE A 260 -13.53 8.42 18.46
C PHE A 260 -14.93 8.31 19.07
N ILE A 261 -15.99 8.17 18.24
CA ILE A 261 -17.36 8.03 18.75
C ILE A 261 -17.55 6.68 19.42
N THR A 262 -17.14 5.59 18.77
CA THR A 262 -17.27 4.23 19.31
C THR A 262 -16.43 4.03 20.57
N GLY A 263 -15.23 4.62 20.61
CA GLY A 263 -14.33 4.70 21.76
C GLY A 263 -14.69 5.77 22.82
N ARG A 264 -15.82 6.48 22.64
CA ARG A 264 -16.33 7.53 23.55
C ARG A 264 -15.38 8.70 23.79
N LYS A 265 -14.48 8.99 22.85
CA LYS A 265 -13.59 10.15 22.84
C LYS A 265 -14.26 11.35 22.17
N PHE A 266 -15.40 11.76 22.73
CA PHE A 266 -16.25 12.81 22.15
C PHE A 266 -15.55 14.17 22.01
N GLY A 267 -14.59 14.48 22.87
CA GLY A 267 -13.79 15.71 22.76
C GLY A 267 -13.02 15.77 21.44
N MET A 268 -12.26 14.71 21.16
CA MET A 268 -11.47 14.60 19.92
C MET A 268 -12.37 14.53 18.68
N ALA A 269 -13.48 13.76 18.75
CA ALA A 269 -14.47 13.74 17.68
C ALA A 269 -15.01 15.14 17.40
N ARG A 270 -15.40 15.87 18.45
CA ARG A 270 -15.94 17.23 18.30
C ARG A 270 -14.92 18.20 17.72
N GLU A 271 -13.65 18.09 18.11
CA GLU A 271 -12.58 18.93 17.55
C GLU A 271 -12.40 18.66 16.06
N LEU A 272 -12.25 17.41 15.64
CA LEU A 272 -12.06 17.06 14.23
C LEU A 272 -13.28 17.44 13.37
N ILE A 273 -14.50 17.25 13.87
CA ILE A 273 -15.74 17.67 13.20
C ILE A 273 -15.82 19.20 13.05
N ARG A 274 -15.30 19.95 14.04
CA ARG A 274 -15.25 21.42 13.94
C ARG A 274 -14.26 21.88 12.88
N CYS A 275 -13.15 21.17 12.70
CA CYS A 275 -12.18 21.46 11.65
C CYS A 275 -12.75 21.15 10.25
N CYS A 276 -13.44 20.03 10.07
CA CYS A 276 -14.10 19.70 8.81
C CYS A 276 -15.40 18.92 9.02
N ARG A 277 -16.53 19.62 8.84
CA ARG A 277 -17.87 19.04 9.01
C ARG A 277 -18.19 17.95 7.98
N GLN A 278 -17.59 18.04 6.79
CA GLN A 278 -17.83 17.10 5.70
C GLN A 278 -17.38 15.67 6.06
N LEU A 279 -16.39 15.53 6.94
CA LEU A 279 -15.88 14.22 7.38
C LEU A 279 -16.97 13.31 7.96
N VAL A 280 -17.98 13.89 8.63
CA VAL A 280 -19.11 13.13 9.20
C VAL A 280 -19.99 12.49 8.12
N LEU A 281 -19.97 13.05 6.91
CA LEU A 281 -20.72 12.61 5.74
C LEU A 281 -19.83 11.95 4.69
N THR A 282 -18.57 11.67 5.02
CA THR A 282 -17.66 10.94 4.12
C THR A 282 -17.61 9.48 4.55
N LYS A 283 -17.52 8.56 3.60
CA LYS A 283 -17.39 7.14 3.91
C LYS A 283 -15.98 6.81 4.39
N ASP A 284 -15.88 5.96 5.40
CA ASP A 284 -14.62 5.37 5.84
C ASP A 284 -14.16 4.24 4.90
N HIS A 285 -13.08 3.54 5.27
CA HIS A 285 -12.55 2.41 4.49
C HIS A 285 -13.46 1.16 4.48
N TYR A 286 -14.49 1.09 5.32
CA TYR A 286 -15.53 0.05 5.30
C TYR A 286 -16.81 0.52 4.60
N GLY A 287 -16.83 1.75 4.07
CA GLY A 287 -18.00 2.33 3.43
C GLY A 287 -19.04 2.89 4.41
N ALA A 288 -18.73 2.94 5.71
CA ALA A 288 -19.61 3.44 6.76
C ALA A 288 -19.46 4.94 6.93
N PHE A 289 -20.55 5.62 7.31
CA PHE A 289 -20.47 7.03 7.66
C PHE A 289 -20.19 7.18 9.16
N PRO A 290 -19.30 8.10 9.57
CA PRO A 290 -19.06 8.33 10.99
C PRO A 290 -20.32 8.73 11.76
N ILE A 291 -21.31 9.33 11.07
CA ILE A 291 -22.61 9.66 11.67
C ILE A 291 -23.37 8.41 12.17
N GLU A 292 -23.18 7.26 11.54
CA GLU A 292 -23.84 6.00 11.89
C GLU A 292 -23.30 5.42 13.21
N ALA A 293 -22.08 5.81 13.62
CA ALA A 293 -21.52 5.43 14.91
C ALA A 293 -22.24 6.10 16.09
N PHE A 294 -22.91 7.23 15.87
CA PHE A 294 -23.69 7.86 16.93
C PHE A 294 -24.91 7.01 17.24
N ARG A 295 -24.93 6.41 18.44
CA ARG A 295 -26.12 5.70 18.91
C ARG A 295 -27.28 6.70 19.06
N PRO A 296 -28.53 6.30 18.78
CA PRO A 296 -29.71 7.14 19.02
C PRO A 296 -29.79 7.66 20.47
N SER A 297 -29.28 6.89 21.43
CA SER A 297 -29.18 7.27 22.85
C SER A 297 -28.20 8.41 23.15
N ALA A 298 -27.35 8.78 22.19
CA ALA A 298 -26.44 9.93 22.31
C ALA A 298 -27.15 11.26 21.97
N PHE A 299 -28.38 11.21 21.46
CA PHE A 299 -29.19 12.38 21.14
C PHE A 299 -30.45 12.43 22.02
N PRO A 300 -30.83 13.63 22.52
CA PRO A 300 -32.08 13.80 23.25
C PRO A 300 -33.31 13.36 22.44
N SER A 301 -33.26 13.52 21.11
CA SER A 301 -34.32 13.12 20.17
C SER A 301 -34.45 11.61 19.99
N GLY A 302 -33.38 10.84 20.20
CA GLY A 302 -33.37 9.38 20.06
C GLY A 302 -33.54 8.61 21.36
N THR A 303 -33.52 9.32 22.49
CA THR A 303 -33.75 8.73 23.81
C THR A 303 -35.22 8.95 24.19
N ARG A 304 -36.01 7.87 24.28
CA ARG A 304 -37.39 7.93 24.82
C ARG A 304 -37.36 8.17 26.33
N LEU A 305 -36.88 9.34 26.73
CA LEU A 305 -36.87 9.80 28.12
C LEU A 305 -38.27 10.24 28.50
N LYS A 306 -38.70 9.90 29.72
CA LYS A 306 -39.92 10.48 30.28
C LYS A 306 -39.67 11.97 30.52
N PHE A 307 -40.71 12.81 30.40
CA PHE A 307 -40.65 14.28 30.51
C PHE A 307 -39.68 14.81 31.60
N TRP A 308 -39.66 14.20 32.78
CA TRP A 308 -38.82 14.63 33.91
C TRP A 308 -37.33 14.31 33.77
N GLN A 309 -36.94 13.37 32.91
CA GLN A 309 -35.53 13.00 32.67
C GLN A 309 -34.85 13.91 31.63
N GLN A 310 -35.63 14.70 30.87
CA GLN A 310 -35.10 15.68 29.91
C GLN A 310 -34.45 16.88 30.61
N TRP A 311 -34.84 17.16 31.86
CA TRP A 311 -34.32 18.26 32.67
C TRP A 311 -32.84 18.11 33.06
N ILE A 312 -32.25 16.92 32.86
CA ILE A 312 -30.81 16.68 33.13
C ILE A 312 -29.92 17.28 32.02
N TYR A 313 -30.49 17.57 30.84
CA TYR A 313 -29.76 18.14 29.69
C TYR A 313 -29.96 19.67 29.53
N ASP A 314 -30.83 20.28 30.34
CA ASP A 314 -31.16 21.72 30.29
C ASP A 314 -30.39 22.57 31.33
N SER A 315 -29.31 22.04 31.90
CA SER A 315 -28.43 22.74 32.86
C SER A 315 -26.97 22.69 32.44
#